data_AF-A0A838HU24-F1
#
_entry.id   AF-A0A838HU24-F1
#
_cell.length_a   1.000
_cell.length_b   1.000
_cell.length_c   1.000
_cell.angle_alpha   90.00
_cell.angle_beta   90.00
_cell.angle_gamma   90.00
#
_symmetry.space_group_name_H-M   'P 1'
#
loop_
_entity.id
_entity.type
_entity.pdbx_description
1 polymer ?
#
loop_
_entity_poly.entity_id
_entity_poly.type
_entity_poly.pdbx_seq_one_letter_code
_entity_poly.pdbx_strand_id
1 'polypeptide(L)'
;MQGGASQSSVIGADLRLPAASAALINGTLGHSLDFDDTHPESIIHPSSFLAATALAVAEERGADGAQALVGFVAGMECVVRIGMAAPGGLHARGFHATAACGALGAAIVAGKIMGLTQHQLVNAVGIAGSMGSGIFEYVN
;
A
#
# COMPACT_ATOMS: atom_id res chain seq x y z
N MET A 1 -14.42 -9.76 -8.21
CA MET A 1 -13.34 -10.66 -7.73
C MET A 1 -12.27 -10.71 -8.81
N GLN A 2 -11.01 -10.39 -8.49
CA GLN A 2 -9.91 -10.69 -9.41
C GLN A 2 -9.77 -12.22 -9.49
N GLY A 3 -9.71 -12.78 -10.69
CA GLY A 3 -9.30 -14.17 -10.89
C GLY A 3 -7.82 -14.34 -10.55
N GLY A 4 -7.40 -15.52 -10.10
CA GLY A 4 -6.01 -15.80 -9.73
C GLY A 4 -5.89 -16.96 -8.75
N ALA A 5 -4.66 -17.41 -8.50
CA ALA A 5 -4.40 -18.47 -7.53
C ALA A 5 -4.55 -17.93 -6.10
N SER A 6 -5.18 -18.71 -5.22
CA SER A 6 -5.40 -18.36 -3.81
C SER A 6 -4.14 -18.60 -2.98
N GLN A 7 -3.15 -17.72 -3.10
CA GLN A 7 -1.83 -17.90 -2.48
C GLN A 7 -1.58 -17.00 -1.28
N SER A 8 -2.40 -15.98 -1.02
CA SER A 8 -2.10 -15.00 0.03
C SER A 8 -3.10 -15.07 1.17
N SER A 9 -2.65 -15.02 2.41
CA SER A 9 -3.45 -15.20 3.62
C SER A 9 -4.28 -13.95 3.93
N VAL A 10 -5.46 -14.18 4.51
CA VAL A 10 -6.28 -13.15 5.16
C VAL A 10 -6.02 -13.18 6.66
N ILE A 11 -5.58 -12.06 7.22
CA ILE A 11 -5.26 -11.96 8.64
C ILE A 11 -6.53 -12.19 9.47
N GLY A 12 -6.45 -13.10 10.45
CA GLY A 12 -7.57 -13.42 11.33
C GLY A 12 -8.60 -14.39 10.74
N ALA A 13 -8.34 -15.01 9.58
CA ALA A 13 -9.21 -16.00 8.97
C ALA A 13 -8.42 -17.19 8.38
N ASP A 14 -9.03 -18.38 8.36
CA ASP A 14 -8.51 -19.52 7.59
C ASP A 14 -8.97 -19.40 6.12
N LEU A 15 -8.46 -18.37 5.45
CA LEU A 15 -8.82 -18.02 4.08
C LEU A 15 -7.58 -17.55 3.32
N ARG A 16 -7.41 -18.07 2.10
CA ARG A 16 -6.42 -17.57 1.14
C ARG A 16 -7.11 -17.04 -0.11
N LEU A 17 -6.54 -15.98 -0.68
CA LEU A 17 -7.06 -15.26 -1.84
C LEU A 17 -5.91 -14.88 -2.79
N PRO A 18 -6.22 -14.45 -4.03
CA PRO A 18 -5.24 -13.77 -4.87
C PRO A 18 -4.63 -12.56 -4.15
N ALA A 19 -3.35 -12.27 -4.38
CA ALA A 19 -2.58 -11.28 -3.61
C ALA A 19 -3.26 -9.92 -3.52
N ALA A 20 -3.79 -9.41 -4.63
CA ALA A 20 -4.48 -8.12 -4.63
C ALA A 20 -5.75 -8.10 -3.76
N SER A 21 -6.49 -9.21 -3.70
CA SER A 21 -7.67 -9.34 -2.85
C SER A 21 -7.29 -9.48 -1.37
N ALA A 22 -6.24 -10.25 -1.07
CA ALA A 22 -5.72 -10.37 0.29
C ALA A 22 -5.16 -9.03 0.81
N ALA A 23 -4.40 -8.31 -0.01
CA ALA A 23 -3.89 -6.97 0.32
C ALA A 23 -5.03 -5.97 0.60
N LEU A 24 -6.10 -5.99 -0.20
CA LEU A 24 -7.27 -5.14 0.03
C LEU A 24 -7.94 -5.44 1.37
N ILE A 25 -8.18 -6.71 1.68
CA ILE A 25 -8.85 -7.11 2.93
C ILE A 25 -7.96 -6.82 4.13
N ASN A 26 -6.69 -7.20 4.08
CA ASN A 26 -5.75 -6.99 5.17
C ASN A 26 -5.47 -5.48 5.41
N GLY A 27 -5.41 -4.69 4.34
CA GLY A 27 -5.28 -3.23 4.45
C GLY A 27 -6.52 -2.59 5.08
N THR A 28 -7.71 -3.00 4.64
CA THR A 28 -8.98 -2.57 5.24
C THR A 28 -9.03 -2.94 6.72
N LEU A 29 -8.63 -4.16 7.08
CA LEU A 29 -8.56 -4.61 8.47
C LEU A 29 -7.60 -3.73 9.28
N GLY A 30 -6.42 -3.46 8.74
CA GLY A 30 -5.40 -2.63 9.41
C GLY A 30 -5.88 -1.22 9.71
N HIS A 31 -6.66 -0.62 8.82
CA HIS A 31 -7.18 0.75 8.96
C HIS A 31 -8.62 0.81 9.51
N SER A 32 -9.18 -0.31 10.00
CA SER A 32 -10.61 -0.38 10.36
C SER A 32 -10.99 0.31 11.67
N LEU A 33 -10.02 0.50 12.57
CA LEU A 33 -10.24 1.04 13.92
C LEU A 33 -9.54 2.38 14.15
N ASP A 34 -8.96 2.99 13.11
CA ASP A 34 -8.07 4.16 13.20
C ASP A 34 -6.95 3.97 14.25
N PHE A 35 -6.48 2.72 14.40
CA PHE A 35 -5.48 2.33 15.40
C PHE A 35 -4.12 1.96 14.77
N ASP A 36 -4.01 2.09 13.45
CA ASP A 36 -2.75 1.99 12.73
C ASP A 36 -1.88 3.24 12.93
N ASP A 37 -0.63 3.15 12.46
CA ASP A 37 0.35 4.20 12.66
C ASP A 37 0.00 5.49 11.92
N THR A 38 0.63 6.58 12.33
CA THR A 38 0.66 7.82 11.56
C THR A 38 2.09 8.29 11.46
N HIS A 39 2.53 8.64 10.25
CA HIS A 39 3.74 9.43 10.09
C HIS A 39 3.39 10.93 10.17
N PRO A 40 3.79 11.65 11.23
CA PRO A 40 3.23 12.97 11.54
C PRO A 40 3.47 14.03 10.47
N GLU A 41 4.66 14.07 9.86
CA GLU A 41 5.01 15.12 8.89
C GLU A 41 4.30 14.93 7.55
N SER A 42 4.03 13.69 7.15
CA SER A 42 3.31 13.39 5.90
C SER A 42 1.80 13.35 6.09
N ILE A 43 1.32 13.19 7.33
CA ILE A 43 -0.10 13.00 7.67
C ILE A 43 -0.68 11.81 6.87
N ILE A 44 0.03 10.67 6.92
CA ILE A 44 -0.34 9.42 6.25
C ILE A 44 -0.29 8.30 7.28
N HIS A 45 -1.14 7.30 7.11
CA HIS A 45 -1.12 6.02 7.83
C HIS A 45 -0.49 4.93 6.95
N PRO A 46 0.86 4.84 6.86
CA PRO A 46 1.53 4.06 5.82
C PRO A 46 1.50 2.55 6.09
N SER A 47 1.56 2.11 7.35
CA SER A 47 1.85 0.70 7.64
C SER A 47 0.71 -0.23 7.28
N SER A 48 -0.55 0.18 7.43
CA SER A 48 -1.72 -0.68 7.18
C SER A 48 -1.75 -1.23 5.76
N PHE A 49 -1.64 -0.37 4.75
CA PHE A 49 -1.67 -0.81 3.35
C PHE A 49 -0.32 -1.33 2.85
N LEU A 50 0.82 -0.79 3.33
CA LEU A 50 2.14 -1.27 2.91
C LEU A 50 2.45 -2.67 3.44
N ALA A 51 2.14 -2.94 4.71
CA ALA A 51 2.36 -4.26 5.30
C ALA A 51 1.43 -5.31 4.68
N ALA A 52 0.16 -4.95 4.44
CA ALA A 52 -0.80 -5.80 3.74
C ALA A 52 -0.32 -6.16 2.32
N THR A 53 0.21 -5.17 1.59
CA THR A 53 0.79 -5.39 0.25
C THR A 53 2.03 -6.27 0.30
N ALA A 54 2.96 -5.99 1.23
CA ALA A 54 4.20 -6.73 1.36
C ALA A 54 3.95 -8.20 1.69
N LEU A 55 3.07 -8.47 2.67
CA LEU A 55 2.70 -9.83 3.06
C LEU A 55 2.06 -10.58 1.89
N ALA A 56 1.04 -9.99 1.26
CA ALA A 56 0.31 -10.66 0.20
C ALA A 56 1.18 -10.99 -1.02
N VAL A 57 2.01 -10.04 -1.46
CA VAL A 57 2.89 -10.24 -2.62
C VAL A 57 4.06 -11.18 -2.28
N ALA A 58 4.59 -11.14 -1.06
CA ALA A 58 5.64 -12.07 -0.64
C ALA A 58 5.12 -13.52 -0.66
N GLU A 59 3.92 -13.77 -0.15
CA GLU A 59 3.31 -15.10 -0.17
C GLU A 59 3.02 -15.59 -1.60
N GLU A 60 2.55 -14.71 -2.50
CA GLU A 60 2.35 -15.04 -3.91
C GLU A 60 3.65 -15.46 -4.59
N ARG A 61 4.74 -14.75 -4.29
CA ARG A 61 6.05 -14.92 -4.93
C ARG A 61 6.96 -15.92 -4.23
N GLY A 62 6.56 -16.44 -3.08
CA GLY A 62 7.42 -17.25 -2.23
C GLY A 62 8.67 -16.49 -1.77
N ALA A 63 8.55 -15.17 -1.60
CA ALA A 63 9.64 -14.31 -1.16
C ALA A 63 9.88 -14.47 0.34
N ASP A 64 11.13 -14.32 0.77
CA ASP A 64 11.47 -14.37 2.19
C ASP A 64 11.15 -13.04 2.92
N GLY A 65 11.28 -13.07 4.25
CA GLY A 65 11.01 -11.90 5.08
C GLY A 65 11.93 -10.71 4.79
N ALA A 66 13.17 -10.95 4.37
CA ALA A 66 14.09 -9.86 4.03
C ALA A 66 13.66 -9.15 2.74
N GLN A 67 13.24 -9.91 1.73
CA GLN A 67 12.68 -9.36 0.49
C GLN A 67 11.39 -8.57 0.76
N ALA A 68 10.51 -9.10 1.62
CA ALA A 68 9.29 -8.40 2.04
C ALA A 68 9.61 -7.08 2.75
N LEU A 69 10.55 -7.07 3.69
CA LEU A 69 10.99 -5.88 4.41
C LEU A 69 11.64 -4.84 3.48
N VAL A 70 12.45 -5.27 2.51
CA VAL A 70 13.03 -4.36 1.50
C VAL A 70 11.92 -3.68 0.69
N GLY A 71 10.89 -4.42 0.28
CA GLY A 71 9.72 -3.85 -0.38
C GLY A 71 8.99 -2.83 0.50
N PHE A 72 8.68 -3.23 1.74
CA PHE A 72 8.01 -2.39 2.73
C PHE A 72 8.75 -1.07 2.99
N VAL A 73 10.05 -1.13 3.30
CA VAL A 73 10.88 0.05 3.58
C VAL A 73 10.96 0.98 2.37
N ALA A 74 11.13 0.43 1.15
CA ALA A 74 11.14 1.23 -0.06
C ALA A 74 9.80 1.95 -0.30
N GLY A 75 8.67 1.27 -0.09
CA GLY A 75 7.35 1.87 -0.17
C GLY A 75 7.13 2.97 0.88
N MET A 76 7.55 2.71 2.12
CA MET A 76 7.45 3.65 3.24
C MET A 76 8.23 4.93 2.96
N GLU A 77 9.51 4.82 2.58
CA GLU A 77 10.36 5.97 2.25
C GLU A 77 9.75 6.83 1.15
N CYS A 78 9.25 6.20 0.08
CA CYS A 78 8.68 6.92 -1.04
C CYS A 78 7.35 7.59 -0.68
N VAL A 79 6.43 6.88 -0.02
CA VAL A 79 5.09 7.44 0.27
C VAL A 79 5.15 8.55 1.32
N VAL A 80 6.05 8.43 2.30
CA VAL A 80 6.30 9.49 3.29
C VAL A 80 6.82 10.74 2.58
N ARG A 81 7.82 10.62 1.69
CA ARG A 81 8.33 11.77 0.92
C ARG A 81 7.27 12.40 0.02
N ILE A 82 6.38 11.60 -0.57
CA ILE A 82 5.25 12.11 -1.36
C ILE A 82 4.31 12.95 -0.49
N GLY A 83 3.91 12.45 0.69
CA GLY A 83 3.06 13.21 1.61
C GLY A 83 3.75 14.48 2.13
N MET A 84 5.05 14.41 2.42
CA MET A 84 5.85 15.56 2.83
C MET A 84 6.07 16.60 1.73
N ALA A 85 5.85 16.26 0.45
CA ALA A 85 5.98 17.21 -0.65
C ALA A 85 4.89 18.31 -0.60
N ALA A 86 3.74 18.02 0.01
CA ALA A 86 2.68 18.99 0.26
C ALA A 86 1.99 18.69 1.60
N PRO A 87 2.64 18.99 2.74
CA PRO A 87 2.11 18.67 4.06
C PRO A 87 0.73 19.30 4.27
N GLY A 88 -0.29 18.47 4.49
CA GLY A 88 -1.68 18.93 4.60
C GLY A 88 -2.33 19.44 3.30
N GLY A 89 -1.59 19.53 2.19
CA GLY A 89 -2.08 20.09 0.93
C GLY A 89 -3.20 19.27 0.28
N LEU A 90 -3.13 17.94 0.38
CA LEU A 90 -4.21 17.05 -0.08
C LEU A 90 -5.47 17.21 0.77
N HIS A 91 -5.32 17.23 2.10
CA HIS A 91 -6.42 17.42 3.04
C HIS A 91 -7.13 18.76 2.83
N ALA A 92 -6.36 19.85 2.63
CA ALA A 92 -6.89 21.18 2.33
C ALA A 92 -7.71 21.24 1.02
N ARG A 93 -7.61 20.20 0.18
CA ARG A 93 -8.35 20.05 -1.08
C ARG A 93 -9.42 18.95 -1.00
N GLY A 94 -9.69 18.42 0.19
CA GLY A 94 -10.70 17.38 0.43
C GLY A 94 -10.24 15.96 0.12
N PHE A 95 -8.94 15.72 -0.09
CA PHE A 95 -8.39 14.37 -0.33
C PHE A 95 -7.77 13.78 0.92
N HIS A 96 -8.00 12.50 1.15
CA HIS A 96 -7.35 11.74 2.22
C HIS A 96 -5.96 11.31 1.74
N ALA A 97 -4.89 11.84 2.35
CA ALA A 97 -3.53 11.62 1.84
C ALA A 97 -3.12 10.14 1.82
N THR A 98 -3.53 9.36 2.83
CA THR A 98 -3.27 7.91 2.89
C THR A 98 -3.82 7.18 1.66
N ALA A 99 -5.07 7.47 1.29
CA ALA A 99 -5.71 6.83 0.14
C ALA A 99 -5.13 7.36 -1.19
N ALA A 100 -4.94 8.67 -1.30
CA ALA A 100 -4.47 9.32 -2.51
C ALA A 100 -3.06 8.86 -2.90
N CYS A 101 -2.19 8.64 -1.91
CA CYS A 101 -0.82 8.18 -2.12
C CYS A 101 -0.67 6.65 -2.03
N GLY A 102 -1.65 5.94 -1.49
CA GLY A 102 -1.54 4.51 -1.15
C GLY A 102 -1.20 3.61 -2.34
N ALA A 103 -1.82 3.85 -3.51
CA ALA A 103 -1.57 3.08 -4.72
C ALA A 103 -0.10 3.17 -5.19
N LEU A 104 0.53 4.34 -5.03
CA LEU A 104 1.93 4.57 -5.38
C LEU A 104 2.85 3.73 -4.48
N GLY A 105 2.62 3.77 -3.17
CA GLY A 105 3.37 2.98 -2.19
C GLY A 105 3.22 1.48 -2.43
N ALA A 106 1.99 1.01 -2.65
CA ALA A 106 1.71 -0.40 -2.92
C ALA A 106 2.41 -0.90 -4.21
N ALA A 107 2.43 -0.09 -5.28
CA ALA A 107 3.14 -0.42 -6.51
C ALA A 107 4.66 -0.54 -6.30
N ILE A 108 5.23 0.31 -5.45
CA ILE A 108 6.66 0.24 -5.09
C ILE A 108 6.94 -1.05 -4.30
N VAL A 109 6.17 -1.35 -3.26
CA VAL A 109 6.31 -2.57 -2.46
C VAL A 109 6.23 -3.81 -3.35
N ALA A 110 5.15 -3.92 -4.13
CA ALA A 110 4.92 -5.06 -5.01
C ALA A 110 6.04 -5.19 -6.05
N GLY A 111 6.42 -4.10 -6.70
CA GLY A 111 7.45 -4.11 -7.73
C GLY A 111 8.83 -4.47 -7.18
N LYS A 112 9.16 -4.05 -5.96
CA LYS A 112 10.40 -4.43 -5.28
C LYS A 112 10.44 -5.92 -4.93
N ILE A 113 9.35 -6.48 -4.42
CA ILE A 113 9.25 -7.91 -4.09
C ILE A 113 9.25 -8.77 -5.36
N MET A 114 8.59 -8.32 -6.43
CA MET A 114 8.54 -9.00 -7.72
C MET A 114 9.86 -8.92 -8.51
N GLY A 115 10.86 -8.16 -8.03
CA GLY A 115 12.13 -8.00 -8.72
C GLY A 115 12.04 -7.22 -10.03
N LEU A 116 11.10 -6.26 -10.13
CA LEU A 116 10.96 -5.43 -11.31
C LEU A 116 12.25 -4.62 -11.57
N THR A 117 12.62 -4.51 -12.84
CA THR A 117 13.65 -3.56 -13.28
C THR A 117 13.21 -2.12 -12.99
N GLN A 118 14.17 -1.19 -12.97
CA GLN A 118 13.88 0.23 -12.78
C GLN A 118 12.82 0.75 -13.77
N HIS A 119 12.95 0.40 -15.05
CA HIS A 119 12.00 0.81 -16.08
C HIS A 119 10.58 0.26 -15.84
N GLN A 120 10.48 -1.01 -15.45
CA GLN A 120 9.19 -1.62 -15.11
C GLN A 120 8.59 -1.00 -13.85
N LEU A 121 9.42 -0.69 -12.84
CA LEU A 121 8.96 -0.05 -11.61
C LEU A 121 8.43 1.36 -11.87
N VAL A 122 9.11 2.15 -12.69
CA VAL A 122 8.63 3.48 -13.13
C VAL A 122 7.28 3.37 -13.84
N ASN A 123 7.13 2.41 -14.76
CA ASN A 123 5.86 2.19 -15.44
C ASN A 123 4.75 1.77 -14.47
N ALA A 124 5.05 0.87 -13.53
CA ALA A 124 4.08 0.41 -12.52
C ALA A 124 3.60 1.56 -11.63
N VAL A 125 4.52 2.42 -11.16
CA VAL A 125 4.19 3.62 -10.38
C VAL A 125 3.40 4.63 -11.21
N GLY A 126 3.74 4.80 -12.51
CA GLY A 126 2.99 5.67 -13.42
C GLY A 126 1.54 5.21 -13.61
N ILE A 127 1.32 3.90 -13.78
CA ILE A 127 -0.03 3.32 -13.83
C ILE A 127 -0.76 3.52 -12.50
N ALA A 128 -0.09 3.27 -11.38
CA ALA A 128 -0.67 3.45 -10.06
C ALA A 128 -1.02 4.92 -9.74
N GLY A 129 -0.29 5.88 -10.31
CA GLY A 129 -0.60 7.31 -10.19
C GLY A 129 -1.99 7.67 -10.73
N SER A 130 -2.47 6.97 -11.77
CA SER A 130 -3.83 7.14 -12.29
C SER A 130 -4.91 6.56 -11.37
N MET A 131 -4.53 5.81 -10.33
CA MET A 131 -5.45 5.20 -9.35
C MET A 131 -5.50 5.98 -8.02
N GLY A 132 -4.75 7.08 -7.90
CA GLY A 132 -4.79 7.95 -6.72
C GLY A 132 -6.20 8.50 -6.49
N SER A 133 -6.80 8.16 -5.36
CA SER A 133 -8.20 8.46 -5.05
C SER A 133 -8.44 8.51 -3.53
N GLY A 134 -9.66 8.85 -3.11
CA GLY A 134 -10.06 8.87 -1.69
C GLY A 134 -10.28 10.28 -1.16
N ILE A 135 -11.46 10.50 -0.58
CA ILE A 135 -11.90 11.81 -0.09
C ILE A 135 -11.85 11.87 1.43
N PHE A 136 -11.67 13.07 1.96
CA PHE A 136 -11.57 13.37 3.38
C PHE A 136 -12.87 14.02 3.90
N GLU A 137 -14.02 13.52 3.46
CA GLU A 137 -15.34 14.13 3.74
C GLU A 137 -15.86 13.83 5.14
N TYR A 138 -15.43 12.73 5.75
CA TYR A 138 -15.94 12.27 7.05
C TYR A 138 -15.57 13.19 8.24
N VAL A 139 -14.74 14.20 8.01
CA VAL A 139 -14.37 15.22 9.00
C VAL A 139 -14.87 16.63 8.65
N ASN A 140 -15.64 16.79 7.57
CA ASN A 140 -16.16 18.09 7.12
C ASN A 140 -17.62 18.32 7.56
#